data_AF-A0A085LV94-F1
#
_entry.id   AF-A0A085LV94-F1
#
_cell.length_a   1.000
_cell.length_b   1.000
_cell.length_c   1.000
_cell.angle_alpha   90.00
_cell.angle_beta   90.00
_cell.angle_gamma   90.00
#
_symmetry.space_group_name_H-M   'P 1'
#
loop_
_entity.id
_entity.type
_entity.pdbx_description
1 polymer ?
#
loop_
_entity_poly.entity_id
_entity_poly.type
_entity_poly.pdbx_seq_one_letter_code
_entity_poly.pdbx_strand_id
1 'polypeptide(L)'
;MRMAEQNAVTEQESRYVDMQRRFYEELSNARASAAKNSVFLSETTYRKLLSDVLKAKKTAKKEPRDYWLLNRYDVMVIGNKSKLIYPIREGVNAIRFYVPDSELFHVLHEAHLAVGHGGRDRMLKELSPKYKNITGYDIELYPQICGPCQKKQKGAKKGVVVMPMVFSDFNSRCQVDPIDFPSHPDGEYKFIMAYQDHLTKFVVLKALKSKTAEEVAHNLADIFTLLGAPSILQSDNGREFANKVVTSLKQHWPSLKIVHGKLRHSQSRGSVERANQDIENMLCTWMQDKRTDRWNEGLRLVKLMKNRAFHSGIK
;
A
#
# COMPACT_ATOMS: atom_id res chain seq x y z
N MET A 1 -21.54 -18.94 16.84
CA MET A 1 -21.15 -18.05 15.72
C MET A 1 -21.32 -16.58 16.11
N ARG A 2 -22.54 -16.08 16.39
CA ARG A 2 -22.78 -14.67 16.78
C ARG A 2 -21.98 -14.16 17.99
N MET A 3 -21.81 -14.96 19.04
CA MET A 3 -21.02 -14.55 20.22
C MET A 3 -19.51 -14.46 19.94
N ALA A 4 -18.97 -15.30 19.05
CA ALA A 4 -17.56 -15.25 18.67
C ALA A 4 -17.26 -14.04 17.76
N GLU A 5 -18.20 -13.69 16.88
CA GLU A 5 -18.14 -12.48 16.06
C GLU A 5 -18.25 -11.21 16.91
N GLN A 6 -19.17 -11.16 17.89
CA GLN A 6 -19.28 -10.03 18.83
C GLN A 6 -18.03 -9.86 19.70
N ASN A 7 -17.43 -10.96 20.19
CA ASN A 7 -16.19 -10.90 20.96
C ASN A 7 -14.97 -10.47 20.12
N ALA A 8 -14.93 -10.84 18.84
CA ALA A 8 -13.87 -10.40 17.94
C ALA A 8 -13.96 -8.89 17.62
N VAL A 9 -15.18 -8.36 17.45
CA VAL A 9 -15.43 -6.93 17.22
C VAL A 9 -15.02 -6.10 18.45
N THR A 10 -15.43 -6.51 19.65
CA THR A 10 -15.10 -5.79 20.90
C THR A 10 -13.59 -5.79 21.20
N GLU A 11 -12.88 -6.89 20.90
CA GLU A 11 -11.42 -6.91 21.04
C GLU A 11 -10.69 -6.05 20.00
N GLN A 12 -11.23 -5.94 18.78
CA GLN A 12 -10.67 -5.08 17.73
C GLN A 12 -10.87 -3.60 18.05
N GLU A 13 -12.04 -3.22 18.57
CA GLU A 13 -12.32 -1.88 19.07
C GLU A 13 -11.43 -1.51 20.27
N SER A 14 -11.26 -2.43 21.21
CA SER A 14 -10.36 -2.23 22.36
C SER A 14 -8.91 -1.97 21.94
N ARG A 15 -8.40 -2.73 20.96
CA ARG A 15 -7.06 -2.49 20.36
C ARG A 15 -6.96 -1.15 19.66
N TYR A 16 -7.99 -0.76 18.91
CA TYR A 16 -8.02 0.53 18.23
C TYR A 16 -7.90 1.69 19.23
N VAL A 17 -8.66 1.64 20.33
CA VAL A 17 -8.65 2.65 21.39
C VAL A 17 -7.30 2.72 22.10
N ASP A 18 -6.69 1.57 22.42
CA ASP A 18 -5.34 1.54 23.01
C ASP A 18 -4.28 2.15 22.08
N MET A 19 -4.30 1.78 20.80
CA MET A 19 -3.41 2.34 19.80
C MET A 19 -3.60 3.85 19.65
N GLN A 20 -4.85 4.32 19.66
CA GLN A 20 -5.19 5.73 19.56
C GLN A 20 -4.64 6.52 20.76
N ARG A 21 -4.81 6.00 21.97
CA ARG A 21 -4.29 6.62 23.20
C ARG A 21 -2.76 6.77 23.12
N ARG A 22 -2.06 5.66 22.85
CA ARG A 22 -0.59 5.66 22.75
C ARG A 22 -0.08 6.60 21.67
N PHE A 23 -0.79 6.70 20.55
CA PHE A 23 -0.44 7.65 19.49
C PHE A 23 -0.52 9.09 19.95
N TYR A 24 -1.59 9.46 20.67
CA TYR A 24 -1.75 10.83 21.12
C TYR A 24 -0.80 11.21 22.26
N GLU A 25 -0.37 10.25 23.08
CA GLU A 25 0.72 10.44 24.06
C GLU A 25 2.03 10.78 23.34
N GLU A 26 2.44 9.97 22.36
CA GLU A 26 3.65 10.21 21.56
C GLU A 26 3.56 11.50 20.75
N LEU A 27 2.40 11.77 20.14
CA LEU A 27 2.15 13.01 19.40
C LEU A 27 2.31 14.21 20.33
N SER A 28 1.70 14.19 21.52
CA SER A 28 1.81 15.29 22.48
C SER A 28 3.27 15.58 22.85
N ASN A 29 4.07 14.54 23.11
CA ASN A 29 5.49 14.67 23.42
C ASN A 29 6.29 15.26 22.25
N ALA A 30 6.03 14.78 21.03
CA ALA A 30 6.66 15.28 19.82
C ALA A 30 6.30 16.76 19.54
N ARG A 31 5.03 17.13 19.77
CA ARG A 31 4.52 18.51 19.59
C ARG A 31 5.04 19.47 20.65
N ALA A 32 5.19 19.02 21.90
CA ALA A 32 5.76 19.81 23.00
C ALA A 32 7.22 20.22 22.74
N SER A 33 7.95 19.40 21.99
CA SER A 33 9.37 19.60 21.67
C SER A 33 9.58 20.40 20.38
N ALA A 34 8.50 20.74 19.66
CA ALA A 34 8.57 21.37 18.36
C ALA A 34 8.64 22.90 18.44
N ALA A 35 9.33 23.52 17.49
CA ALA A 35 9.38 24.97 17.36
C ALA A 35 7.97 25.58 17.20
N LYS A 36 7.78 26.80 17.72
CA LYS A 36 6.52 27.56 17.67
C LYS A 36 5.95 27.78 16.25
N ASN A 37 6.78 27.60 15.21
CA ASN A 37 6.42 27.74 13.79
C ASN A 37 6.06 26.40 13.11
N SER A 38 5.84 25.35 13.89
CA SER A 38 5.51 24.04 13.36
C SER A 38 4.15 24.01 12.66
N VAL A 39 4.01 23.17 11.65
CA VAL A 39 2.85 23.09 10.71
C VAL A 39 1.62 22.44 11.36
N PHE A 40 1.63 22.27 12.68
CA PHE A 40 0.67 21.47 13.40
C PHE A 40 -0.62 22.23 13.66
N LEU A 41 -1.73 21.50 13.63
CA LEU A 41 -3.07 22.07 13.74
C LEU A 41 -3.77 21.47 14.93
N SER A 42 -3.57 22.07 16.10
CA SER A 42 -4.40 21.78 17.27
C SER A 42 -5.87 22.06 16.95
N GLU A 43 -6.78 21.39 17.65
CA GLU A 43 -8.23 21.60 17.48
C GLU A 43 -8.63 23.09 17.63
N THR A 44 -8.02 23.77 18.60
CA THR A 44 -8.23 25.20 18.85
C THR A 44 -7.75 26.07 17.70
N THR A 45 -6.55 25.79 17.17
CA THR A 45 -5.98 26.51 16.03
C THR A 45 -6.79 26.25 14.75
N TYR A 46 -7.22 25.01 14.54
CA TYR A 46 -8.05 24.61 13.41
C TYR A 46 -9.38 25.36 13.39
N ARG A 47 -10.08 25.41 14.52
CA ARG A 47 -11.36 26.15 14.65
C ARG A 47 -11.16 27.66 14.49
N LYS A 48 -10.09 28.21 15.05
CA LYS A 48 -9.74 29.62 14.87
C LYS A 48 -9.51 29.96 13.40
N LEU A 49 -8.74 29.14 12.68
CA LEU A 49 -8.50 29.32 11.25
C LEU A 49 -9.78 29.19 10.43
N LEU A 50 -10.67 28.24 10.74
CA LEU A 50 -11.99 28.16 10.11
C LEU A 50 -12.76 29.48 10.24
N SER A 51 -12.87 29.99 11.46
CA SER A 51 -13.56 31.25 11.74
C SER A 51 -12.91 32.44 11.02
N ASP A 52 -11.58 32.54 11.09
CA ASP A 52 -10.80 33.61 10.47
C ASP A 52 -10.95 33.62 8.94
N VAL A 53 -10.92 32.45 8.29
CA VAL A 53 -11.12 32.32 6.83
C VAL A 53 -12.55 32.69 6.44
N LEU A 54 -13.55 32.22 7.18
CA LEU A 54 -14.95 32.59 6.94
C LEU A 54 -15.19 34.09 7.11
N LYS A 55 -14.53 34.72 8.08
CA LYS A 55 -14.55 36.17 8.27
C LYS A 55 -13.86 36.89 7.11
N ALA A 56 -12.64 36.50 6.75
CA ALA A 56 -11.87 37.08 5.65
C ALA A 56 -12.60 37.03 4.29
N LYS A 57 -13.39 35.97 4.05
CA LYS A 57 -14.26 35.87 2.87
C LYS A 57 -15.37 36.91 2.84
N LYS A 58 -15.94 37.27 4.00
CA LYS A 58 -17.05 38.22 4.13
C LYS A 58 -16.59 39.68 4.19
N THR A 59 -15.36 39.94 4.63
CA THR A 59 -14.85 41.31 4.79
C THR A 59 -14.64 42.01 3.44
N ALA A 60 -15.24 43.19 3.29
CA ALA A 60 -15.10 44.04 2.10
C ALA A 60 -13.72 44.71 2.02
N LYS A 61 -13.24 45.32 3.12
CA LYS A 61 -11.89 45.90 3.25
C LYS A 61 -10.93 44.85 3.82
N LYS A 62 -10.14 44.21 2.97
CA LYS A 62 -9.22 43.12 3.36
C LYS A 62 -7.90 43.65 3.86
N GLU A 63 -7.43 43.11 4.99
CA GLU A 63 -6.11 43.35 5.53
C GLU A 63 -5.06 42.39 4.91
N PRO A 64 -3.75 42.69 4.98
CA PRO A 64 -2.71 41.78 4.48
C PRO A 64 -2.83 40.34 5.00
N ARG A 65 -3.28 40.17 6.25
CA ARG A 65 -3.54 38.86 6.86
C ARG A 65 -4.66 38.09 6.17
N ASP A 66 -5.71 38.78 5.70
CA ASP A 66 -6.84 38.15 5.02
C ASP A 66 -6.40 37.60 3.66
N TYR A 67 -5.59 38.34 2.91
CA TYR A 67 -4.99 37.85 1.66
C TYR A 67 -4.09 36.63 1.91
N TRP A 68 -3.26 36.67 2.95
CA TRP A 68 -2.43 35.52 3.33
C TRP A 68 -3.26 34.28 3.67
N LEU A 69 -4.36 34.45 4.43
CA LEU A 69 -5.27 33.37 4.80
C LEU A 69 -5.94 32.78 3.56
N LEU A 70 -6.54 33.60 2.70
CA LEU A 70 -7.29 33.15 1.51
C LEU A 70 -6.39 32.49 0.46
N ASN A 71 -5.10 32.84 0.40
CA ASN A 71 -4.15 32.17 -0.49
C ASN A 71 -3.74 30.77 0.00
N ARG A 72 -3.91 30.50 1.30
CA ARG A 72 -3.40 29.26 1.93
C ARG A 72 -4.52 28.33 2.41
N TYR A 73 -5.69 28.86 2.67
CA TYR A 73 -6.84 28.15 3.21
C TYR A 73 -8.12 28.54 2.51
N ASP A 74 -8.99 27.57 2.37
CA ASP A 74 -10.36 27.72 1.95
C ASP A 74 -11.27 26.82 2.83
N VAL A 75 -12.58 27.06 2.80
CA VAL A 75 -13.56 26.32 3.62
C VAL A 75 -14.57 25.66 2.71
N MET A 76 -14.75 24.36 2.91
CA MET A 76 -15.77 23.55 2.23
C MET A 76 -16.71 22.93 3.25
N VAL A 77 -18.01 22.97 2.96
CA VAL A 77 -19.04 22.36 3.79
C VAL A 77 -19.30 20.95 3.27
N ILE A 78 -19.10 19.94 4.12
CA ILE A 78 -19.41 18.54 3.83
C ILE A 78 -20.47 18.10 4.84
N GLY A 79 -21.70 17.85 4.35
CA GLY A 79 -22.85 17.64 5.21
C GLY A 79 -23.07 18.83 6.15
N ASN A 80 -23.04 18.60 7.46
CA ASN A 80 -23.22 19.63 8.49
C ASN A 80 -21.89 20.13 9.09
N LYS A 81 -20.73 19.78 8.51
CA LYS A 81 -19.41 20.14 9.06
C LYS A 81 -18.63 21.01 8.07
N SER A 82 -18.08 22.11 8.56
CA SER A 82 -17.12 22.93 7.81
C SER A 82 -15.71 22.36 7.98
N LYS A 83 -15.02 22.14 6.86
CA LYS A 83 -13.64 21.61 6.82
C LYS A 83 -12.73 22.60 6.11
N LEU A 84 -11.51 22.76 6.63
CA LEU A 84 -10.44 23.51 5.97
C LEU A 84 -9.88 22.70 4.80
N ILE A 85 -9.75 23.35 3.66
CA ILE A 85 -9.12 22.80 2.46
C ILE A 85 -8.03 23.75 1.96
N TYR A 86 -7.12 23.21 1.14
CA TYR A 86 -6.24 24.02 0.32
C TYR A 86 -7.07 24.66 -0.81
N PRO A 87 -6.92 25.97 -1.08
CA PRO A 87 -7.69 26.65 -2.12
C PRO A 87 -7.65 25.91 -3.45
N ILE A 88 -8.82 25.69 -4.03
CA ILE A 88 -8.94 25.02 -5.33
C ILE A 88 -8.41 25.99 -6.40
N ARG A 89 -7.43 25.53 -7.17
CA ARG A 89 -6.83 26.30 -8.27
C ARG A 89 -7.28 25.70 -9.60
N GLU A 90 -7.42 26.56 -10.61
CA GLU A 90 -7.78 26.13 -11.96
C GLU A 90 -6.82 25.02 -12.46
N GLY A 91 -7.40 23.94 -13.01
CA GLY A 91 -6.65 22.78 -13.50
C GLY A 91 -6.30 21.72 -12.43
N VAL A 92 -6.66 21.92 -11.16
CA VAL A 92 -6.43 20.91 -10.09
C VAL A 92 -7.75 20.32 -9.61
N ASN A 93 -8.04 19.07 -10.00
CA ASN A 93 -9.27 18.37 -9.59
C ASN A 93 -9.20 17.72 -8.18
N ALA A 94 -8.03 17.71 -7.54
CA ALA A 94 -7.84 17.04 -6.24
C ALA A 94 -8.00 18.02 -5.08
N ILE A 95 -9.07 17.84 -4.30
CA ILE A 95 -9.30 18.59 -3.06
C ILE A 95 -8.37 18.06 -1.98
N ARG A 96 -7.57 18.96 -1.38
CA ARG A 96 -6.67 18.62 -0.28
C ARG A 96 -7.18 19.22 1.02
N PHE A 97 -7.45 18.36 2.00
CA PHE A 97 -7.95 18.75 3.31
C PHE A 97 -6.81 19.11 4.27
N TYR A 98 -7.12 19.99 5.21
CA TYR A 98 -6.34 20.14 6.43
C TYR A 98 -6.95 19.27 7.54
N VAL A 99 -6.10 18.51 8.24
CA VAL A 99 -6.49 17.58 9.30
C VAL A 99 -6.03 18.13 10.65
N PRO A 100 -6.91 18.30 11.64
CA PRO A 100 -6.49 18.63 12.99
C PRO A 100 -5.79 17.44 13.66
N ASP A 101 -4.95 17.70 14.66
CA ASP A 101 -4.23 16.64 15.38
C ASP A 101 -5.20 15.58 15.97
N SER A 102 -6.41 15.99 16.38
CA SER A 102 -7.49 15.13 16.89
C SER A 102 -8.00 14.06 15.90
N GLU A 103 -7.82 14.26 14.59
CA GLU A 103 -8.22 13.33 13.53
C GLU A 103 -7.03 12.61 12.90
N LEU A 104 -5.79 13.00 13.25
CA LEU A 104 -4.56 12.51 12.62
C LEU A 104 -4.39 10.99 12.76
N PHE A 105 -4.69 10.43 13.94
CA PHE A 105 -4.58 8.98 14.16
C PHE A 105 -5.46 8.20 13.18
N HIS A 106 -6.72 8.60 13.03
CA HIS A 106 -7.68 7.92 12.17
C HIS A 106 -7.21 7.94 10.72
N VAL A 107 -6.80 9.12 10.23
CA VAL A 107 -6.31 9.29 8.87
C VAL A 107 -5.07 8.44 8.60
N LEU A 108 -4.12 8.40 9.54
CA LEU A 108 -2.93 7.57 9.41
C LEU A 108 -3.26 6.08 9.48
N HIS A 109 -4.16 5.66 10.37
CA HIS A 109 -4.59 4.26 10.49
C HIS A 109 -5.26 3.75 9.22
N GLU A 110 -6.22 4.49 8.67
CA GLU A 110 -6.89 4.13 7.42
C GLU A 110 -5.91 4.03 6.25
N ALA A 111 -5.02 5.04 6.12
CA ALA A 111 -4.00 5.01 5.07
C ALA A 111 -3.05 3.82 5.24
N HIS A 112 -2.62 3.55 6.48
CA HIS A 112 -1.75 2.43 6.82
C HIS A 112 -2.35 1.08 6.42
N LEU A 113 -3.63 0.86 6.73
CA LEU A 113 -4.37 -0.34 6.31
C LEU A 113 -4.55 -0.38 4.79
N ALA A 114 -4.90 0.74 4.16
CA ALA A 114 -5.13 0.83 2.71
C ALA A 114 -3.88 0.50 1.89
N VAL A 115 -2.68 0.82 2.39
CA VAL A 115 -1.40 0.47 1.75
C VAL A 115 -0.84 -0.88 2.22
N GLY A 116 -1.60 -1.65 3.01
CA GLY A 116 -1.21 -2.97 3.50
C GLY A 116 -0.02 -2.94 4.46
N HIS A 117 -0.08 -2.07 5.46
CA HIS A 117 1.01 -1.83 6.42
C HIS A 117 2.31 -1.36 5.74
N GLY A 118 2.16 -0.59 4.67
CA GLY A 118 3.26 0.01 3.91
C GLY A 118 4.06 1.02 4.74
N GLY A 119 5.35 1.12 4.43
CA GLY A 119 6.24 2.09 5.08
C GLY A 119 5.94 3.55 4.71
N ARG A 120 6.74 4.45 5.29
CA ARG A 120 6.55 5.91 5.22
C ARG A 120 6.25 6.45 3.82
N ASP A 121 7.05 6.09 2.82
CA ASP A 121 6.92 6.66 1.47
C ASP A 121 5.61 6.23 0.79
N ARG A 122 5.13 5.00 1.04
CA ARG A 122 3.85 4.53 0.52
C ARG A 122 2.68 5.28 1.16
N MET A 123 2.73 5.46 2.48
CA MET A 123 1.72 6.24 3.20
C MET A 123 1.71 7.70 2.76
N LEU A 124 2.89 8.32 2.56
CA LEU A 124 2.98 9.70 2.10
C LEU A 124 2.38 9.88 0.70
N LYS A 125 2.59 8.92 -0.20
CA LYS A 125 2.01 8.95 -1.54
C LYS A 125 0.49 8.76 -1.53
N GLU A 126 -0.04 7.94 -0.62
CA GLU A 126 -1.50 7.77 -0.43
C GLU A 126 -2.16 9.02 0.18
N LEU A 127 -1.47 9.70 1.10
CA LEU A 127 -2.01 10.82 1.87
C LEU A 127 -1.86 12.18 1.17
N SER A 128 -0.73 12.44 0.51
CA SER A 128 -0.43 13.75 -0.10
C SER A 128 -1.42 14.28 -1.15
N PRO A 129 -2.13 13.43 -1.93
CA PRO A 129 -3.19 13.90 -2.82
C PRO A 129 -4.44 14.37 -2.07
N LYS A 130 -4.67 13.84 -0.86
CA LYS A 130 -5.88 14.04 -0.04
C LYS A 130 -5.70 15.08 1.05
N TYR A 131 -4.48 15.24 1.56
CA TYR A 131 -4.20 16.07 2.74
C TYR A 131 -3.00 16.98 2.54
N LYS A 132 -3.08 18.21 3.05
CA LYS A 132 -2.06 19.24 2.83
C LYS A 132 -1.03 19.34 3.96
N ASN A 133 -1.41 19.05 5.20
CA ASN A 133 -0.60 19.30 6.39
C ASN A 133 -0.03 18.05 7.07
N ILE A 134 -0.22 16.86 6.49
CA ILE A 134 0.38 15.63 7.01
C ILE A 134 1.80 15.52 6.48
N THR A 135 2.77 15.41 7.40
CA THR A 135 4.20 15.35 7.08
C THR A 135 4.76 13.94 7.17
N GLY A 136 5.96 13.72 6.62
CA GLY A 136 6.67 12.45 6.77
C GLY A 136 6.97 12.11 8.24
N TYR A 137 7.22 13.12 9.07
CA TYR A 137 7.44 12.95 10.50
C TYR A 137 6.19 12.42 11.21
N ASP A 138 5.00 12.95 10.90
CA ASP A 138 3.74 12.46 11.46
C ASP A 138 3.49 10.99 11.12
N ILE A 139 3.84 10.60 9.89
CA ILE A 139 3.73 9.22 9.43
C ILE A 139 4.73 8.30 10.17
N GLU A 140 5.94 8.77 10.46
CA GLU A 140 6.99 8.00 11.15
C GLU A 140 6.65 7.67 12.61
N LEU A 141 5.77 8.45 13.26
CA LEU A 141 5.27 8.15 14.60
C LEU A 141 4.38 6.89 14.62
N TYR A 142 3.68 6.61 13.52
CA TYR A 142 2.65 5.57 13.49
C TYR A 142 3.18 4.11 13.52
N PRO A 143 4.24 3.72 12.77
CA PRO A 143 4.80 2.37 12.80
C PRO A 143 5.22 1.86 14.18
N GLN A 144 5.52 2.76 15.13
CA GLN A 144 5.88 2.41 16.51
C GLN A 144 4.68 1.99 17.36
N ILE A 145 3.47 1.99 16.81
CA ILE A 145 2.23 1.68 17.52
C ILE A 145 1.54 0.45 16.92
N CYS A 146 1.78 0.20 15.64
CA CYS A 146 1.27 -0.96 14.93
C CYS A 146 2.05 -2.23 15.32
N GLY A 147 1.42 -3.13 16.08
CA GLY A 147 2.01 -4.40 16.53
C GLY A 147 2.60 -5.26 15.39
N PRO A 148 1.87 -5.50 14.27
CA PRO A 148 2.43 -6.20 13.11
C PRO A 148 3.69 -5.55 12.53
N CYS A 149 3.74 -4.21 12.50
CA CYS A 149 4.90 -3.48 11.97
C CYS A 149 6.11 -3.53 12.91
N GLN A 150 5.90 -3.38 14.22
CA GLN A 150 6.98 -3.48 15.22
C GLN A 150 7.71 -4.82 15.15
N LYS A 151 6.98 -5.92 14.96
CA LYS A 151 7.56 -7.26 14.80
C LYS A 151 8.47 -7.36 13.56
N LYS A 152 8.19 -6.59 12.50
CA LYS A 152 8.98 -6.55 11.25
C LYS A 152 10.26 -5.71 11.36
N GLN A 153 10.37 -4.76 12.30
CA GLN A 153 11.49 -3.81 12.35
C GLN A 153 12.84 -4.40 12.83
N LYS A 154 12.89 -5.67 13.26
CA LYS A 154 14.07 -6.27 13.93
C LYS A 154 15.26 -6.65 13.00
N GLY A 155 15.35 -6.15 11.77
CA GLY A 155 16.45 -6.47 10.85
C GLY A 155 17.03 -5.27 10.13
N ALA A 156 18.34 -5.05 10.26
CA ALA A 156 19.07 -4.09 9.44
C ALA A 156 19.00 -4.53 7.96
N LYS A 157 18.40 -3.70 7.10
CA LYS A 157 18.31 -4.00 5.66
C LYS A 157 19.64 -3.64 5.00
N LYS A 158 20.37 -4.64 4.50
CA LYS A 158 21.48 -4.40 3.57
C LYS A 158 20.91 -3.70 2.32
N GLY A 159 21.39 -2.50 2.03
CA GLY A 159 20.95 -1.72 0.88
C GLY A 159 21.35 -2.40 -0.42
N VAL A 160 20.42 -3.10 -1.07
CA VAL A 160 20.60 -3.53 -2.45
C VAL A 160 20.04 -2.42 -3.34
N VAL A 161 20.95 -1.70 -4.00
CA VAL A 161 20.63 -0.74 -5.06
C VAL A 161 19.90 -1.48 -6.17
N VAL A 162 18.64 -1.13 -6.41
CA VAL A 162 17.88 -1.61 -7.58
C VAL A 162 18.01 -0.56 -8.65
N MET A 163 18.74 -0.87 -9.71
CA MET A 163 18.59 -0.14 -10.97
C MET A 163 17.24 -0.54 -11.57
N PRO A 164 16.36 0.43 -11.92
CA PRO A 164 15.15 0.14 -12.67
C PRO A 164 15.52 -0.54 -13.99
N MET A 165 14.97 -1.73 -14.26
CA MET A 165 15.04 -2.27 -15.60
C MET A 165 14.12 -1.43 -16.50
N VAL A 166 14.71 -0.82 -17.52
CA VAL A 166 13.96 -0.01 -18.50
C VAL A 166 13.41 -0.98 -19.54
N PHE A 167 12.10 -1.19 -19.51
CA PHE A 167 11.36 -1.91 -20.55
C PHE A 167 10.37 -0.92 -21.20
N SER A 168 10.09 -1.09 -22.48
CA SER A 168 9.28 -0.14 -23.25
C SER A 168 7.78 -0.35 -23.09
N ASP A 169 7.33 -1.60 -22.93
CA ASP A 169 5.91 -1.95 -23.07
C ASP A 169 5.40 -2.86 -21.95
N PHE A 170 4.15 -2.62 -21.55
CA PHE A 170 3.40 -3.49 -20.65
C PHE A 170 3.34 -4.91 -21.20
N ASN A 171 3.50 -5.92 -20.33
CA ASN A 171 3.42 -7.34 -20.69
C ASN A 171 4.50 -7.79 -21.68
N SER A 172 5.53 -6.99 -21.94
CA SER A 172 6.68 -7.41 -22.77
C SER A 172 7.49 -8.52 -22.08
N ARG A 173 7.63 -8.41 -20.75
CA ARG A 173 8.36 -9.37 -19.92
C ARG A 173 7.69 -9.51 -18.56
N CYS A 174 7.32 -10.75 -18.27
CA CYS A 174 6.72 -11.11 -16.99
C CYS A 174 7.49 -12.25 -16.34
N GLN A 175 7.33 -12.33 -15.04
CA GLN A 175 7.93 -13.35 -14.20
C GLN A 175 6.84 -14.13 -13.48
N VAL A 176 7.00 -15.43 -13.36
CA VAL A 176 6.11 -16.32 -12.62
C VAL A 176 6.92 -17.14 -11.62
N ASP A 177 6.54 -17.07 -10.35
CA ASP A 177 7.18 -17.85 -9.31
C ASP A 177 6.19 -18.45 -8.31
N PRO A 178 6.21 -19.77 -8.14
CA PRO A 178 5.63 -20.43 -6.98
C PRO A 178 6.43 -20.11 -5.71
N ILE A 179 5.82 -19.36 -4.79
CA ILE A 179 6.32 -19.06 -3.45
C ILE A 179 5.88 -20.17 -2.50
N ASP A 180 6.81 -20.67 -1.69
CA ASP A 180 6.51 -21.60 -0.60
C ASP A 180 5.78 -20.88 0.53
N PHE A 181 4.59 -21.34 0.89
CA PHE A 181 3.90 -20.88 2.09
C PHE A 181 3.51 -22.03 3.05
N PRO A 182 4.37 -23.05 3.25
CA PRO A 182 3.99 -24.28 3.96
C PRO A 182 3.77 -24.07 5.46
N SER A 183 4.30 -23.00 6.05
CA SER A 183 4.09 -22.69 7.48
C SER A 183 2.64 -22.28 7.81
N HIS A 184 1.81 -22.06 6.79
CA HIS A 184 0.39 -21.75 6.94
C HIS A 184 -0.39 -22.53 5.87
N PRO A 185 -0.62 -23.84 6.00
CA PRO A 185 -1.44 -24.57 5.02
C PRO A 185 -2.90 -24.12 5.13
N ASP A 186 -3.49 -23.72 4.00
CA ASP A 186 -4.92 -23.37 3.90
C ASP A 186 -5.62 -24.49 3.12
N GLY A 187 -6.02 -25.53 3.85
CA GLY A 187 -6.51 -26.77 3.27
C GLY A 187 -5.48 -27.42 2.35
N GLU A 188 -5.80 -27.55 1.05
CA GLU A 188 -4.91 -28.13 0.05
C GLU A 188 -3.88 -27.14 -0.50
N TYR A 189 -4.05 -25.84 -0.25
CA TYR A 189 -3.17 -24.80 -0.79
C TYR A 189 -1.92 -24.65 0.08
N LYS A 190 -0.76 -24.78 -0.57
CA LYS A 190 0.57 -24.76 0.09
C LYS A 190 1.53 -23.76 -0.56
N PHE A 191 1.20 -23.28 -1.76
CA PHE A 191 2.05 -22.41 -2.54
C PHE A 191 1.24 -21.23 -3.08
N ILE A 192 1.93 -20.12 -3.36
CA ILE A 192 1.34 -18.93 -3.96
C ILE A 192 2.03 -18.70 -5.30
N MET A 193 1.27 -18.71 -6.39
CA MET A 193 1.79 -18.23 -7.66
C MET A 193 1.82 -16.70 -7.64
N ALA A 194 3.02 -16.12 -7.75
CA ALA A 194 3.20 -14.71 -8.03
C ALA A 194 3.55 -14.52 -9.51
N TYR A 195 2.63 -13.96 -10.28
CA TYR A 195 2.88 -13.50 -11.65
C TYR A 195 3.06 -11.99 -11.63
N GLN A 196 4.19 -11.47 -12.11
CA GLN A 196 4.53 -10.05 -12.05
C GLN A 196 5.01 -9.52 -13.40
N ASP A 197 4.45 -8.40 -13.84
CA ASP A 197 4.97 -7.62 -14.96
C ASP A 197 6.22 -6.83 -14.50
N HIS A 198 7.31 -6.91 -15.26
CA HIS A 198 8.56 -6.30 -14.83
C HIS A 198 8.56 -4.77 -14.91
N LEU A 199 7.79 -4.18 -15.82
CA LEU A 199 7.76 -2.74 -16.05
C LEU A 199 6.92 -2.05 -14.98
N THR A 200 5.64 -2.38 -14.94
CA THR A 200 4.62 -1.78 -14.08
C THR A 200 4.66 -2.32 -12.64
N LYS A 201 5.37 -3.43 -12.41
CA LYS A 201 5.34 -4.18 -11.14
C LYS A 201 3.93 -4.67 -10.76
N PHE A 202 3.00 -4.68 -11.71
CA PHE A 202 1.67 -5.24 -11.52
C PHE A 202 1.78 -6.73 -11.24
N VAL A 203 1.09 -7.19 -10.20
CA VAL A 203 1.12 -8.56 -9.71
C VAL A 203 -0.26 -9.20 -9.81
N VAL A 204 -0.29 -10.48 -10.18
CA VAL A 204 -1.41 -11.38 -10.00
C VAL A 204 -0.99 -12.50 -9.06
N LEU A 205 -1.80 -12.74 -8.03
CA LEU A 205 -1.59 -13.80 -7.05
C LEU A 205 -2.67 -14.87 -7.21
N LYS A 206 -2.27 -16.15 -7.21
CA LYS A 206 -3.17 -17.32 -7.18
C LYS A 206 -2.68 -18.32 -6.15
N ALA A 207 -3.58 -18.97 -5.44
CA ALA A 207 -3.23 -20.08 -4.56
C ALA A 207 -3.00 -21.35 -5.39
N LEU A 208 -2.00 -22.13 -5.02
CA LEU A 208 -1.61 -23.38 -5.68
C LEU A 208 -1.56 -24.53 -4.67
N LYS A 209 -1.98 -25.71 -5.11
CA LYS A 209 -1.89 -26.97 -4.36
C LYS A 209 -0.52 -27.62 -4.51
N SER A 210 0.10 -27.44 -5.69
CA SER A 210 1.40 -27.99 -6.06
C SER A 210 2.25 -26.96 -6.83
N LYS A 211 3.56 -27.19 -6.90
CA LYS A 211 4.49 -26.43 -7.76
C LYS A 211 4.60 -27.01 -9.17
N THR A 212 3.66 -27.86 -9.59
CA THR A 212 3.73 -28.51 -10.90
C THR A 212 3.60 -27.49 -12.02
N ALA A 213 4.28 -27.75 -13.14
CA ALA A 213 4.26 -26.83 -14.27
C ALA A 213 2.87 -26.75 -14.90
N GLU A 214 2.11 -27.84 -14.81
CA GLU A 214 0.75 -28.02 -15.31
C GLU A 214 -0.24 -27.12 -14.56
N GLU A 215 -0.21 -27.13 -13.22
CA GLU A 215 -1.09 -26.28 -12.41
C GLU A 215 -0.77 -24.79 -12.60
N VAL A 216 0.51 -24.46 -12.72
CA VAL A 216 0.97 -23.09 -13.00
C VAL A 216 0.55 -22.65 -14.41
N ALA A 217 0.71 -23.51 -15.42
CA ALA A 217 0.27 -23.25 -16.79
C ALA A 217 -1.25 -23.01 -16.85
N HIS A 218 -2.04 -23.82 -16.15
CA HIS A 218 -3.49 -23.63 -16.07
C HIS A 218 -3.87 -22.25 -15.50
N ASN A 219 -3.26 -21.85 -14.38
CA ASN A 219 -3.50 -20.54 -13.80
C ASN A 219 -2.98 -19.38 -14.67
N LEU A 220 -1.90 -19.58 -15.42
CA LEU A 220 -1.38 -18.58 -16.36
C LEU A 220 -2.30 -18.40 -17.57
N ALA A 221 -2.97 -19.46 -18.04
CA ALA A 221 -3.94 -19.35 -19.12
C ALA A 221 -5.08 -18.39 -18.77
N ASP A 222 -5.62 -18.44 -17.54
CA ASP A 222 -6.60 -17.46 -17.03
C ASP A 222 -6.05 -16.02 -17.08
N ILE A 223 -4.77 -15.84 -16.72
CA ILE A 223 -4.14 -14.52 -16.69
C ILE A 223 -3.94 -14.01 -18.12
N PHE A 224 -3.48 -14.86 -19.03
CA PHE A 224 -3.19 -14.47 -20.41
C PHE A 224 -4.44 -14.20 -21.22
N THR A 225 -5.55 -14.89 -20.92
CA THR A 225 -6.85 -14.59 -21.54
C THR A 225 -7.45 -13.28 -21.05
N LEU A 226 -7.04 -12.80 -19.87
CA LEU A 226 -7.47 -11.51 -19.33
C LEU A 226 -6.56 -10.34 -19.72
N LEU A 227 -5.24 -10.50 -19.64
CA LEU A 227 -4.24 -9.42 -19.81
C LEU A 227 -3.45 -9.50 -21.12
N GLY A 228 -3.58 -10.60 -21.86
CA GLY A 228 -2.69 -10.98 -22.94
C GLY A 228 -1.50 -11.84 -22.45
N ALA A 229 -0.93 -12.61 -23.37
CA ALA A 229 0.29 -13.38 -23.08
C ALA A 229 1.55 -12.51 -23.25
N PRO A 230 2.56 -12.67 -22.37
CA PRO A 230 3.79 -11.92 -22.49
C PRO A 230 4.67 -12.43 -23.62
N SER A 231 5.54 -11.57 -24.16
CA SER A 231 6.56 -12.03 -25.12
C SER A 231 7.63 -12.90 -24.46
N ILE A 232 8.02 -12.55 -23.22
CA ILE A 232 9.05 -13.24 -22.46
C ILE A 232 8.51 -13.62 -21.07
N LEU A 233 8.59 -14.90 -20.73
CA LEU A 233 8.26 -15.42 -19.40
C LEU A 233 9.53 -15.90 -18.67
N GLN A 234 9.70 -15.50 -17.41
CA GLN A 234 10.84 -15.84 -16.56
C GLN A 234 10.39 -16.49 -15.25
N SER A 235 11.28 -17.22 -14.59
CA SER A 235 11.08 -17.75 -13.22
C SER A 235 12.41 -17.86 -12.49
N ASP A 236 12.40 -17.58 -11.19
CA ASP A 236 13.51 -17.74 -10.25
C ASP A 236 13.72 -19.21 -9.83
N ASN A 237 12.71 -20.08 -9.99
CA ASN A 237 12.86 -21.54 -9.83
C ASN A 237 13.69 -22.19 -10.97
N GLY A 238 14.30 -21.37 -11.83
CA GLY A 238 15.24 -21.78 -12.87
C GLY A 238 14.63 -21.84 -14.26
N ARG A 239 15.51 -21.82 -15.26
CA ARG A 239 15.14 -21.86 -16.68
C ARG A 239 14.38 -23.14 -17.04
N GLU A 240 14.72 -24.25 -16.41
CA GLU A 240 14.06 -25.54 -16.64
C GLU A 240 12.59 -25.52 -16.22
N PHE A 241 12.28 -24.91 -15.09
CA PHE A 241 10.90 -24.75 -14.63
C PHE A 241 10.09 -23.86 -15.59
N ALA A 242 10.62 -22.70 -15.96
CA ALA A 242 9.98 -21.82 -16.94
C ALA A 242 9.74 -22.53 -18.28
N ASN A 243 10.69 -23.35 -18.73
CA ASN A 243 10.53 -24.18 -19.94
C ASN A 243 9.38 -25.17 -19.81
N LYS A 244 9.29 -25.90 -18.69
CA LYS A 244 8.20 -26.85 -18.45
C LYS A 244 6.84 -26.16 -18.48
N VAL A 245 6.73 -24.99 -17.84
CA VAL A 245 5.49 -24.19 -17.85
C VAL A 245 5.10 -23.76 -19.26
N VAL A 246 6.05 -23.22 -20.05
CA VAL A 246 5.79 -22.81 -21.43
C VAL A 246 5.42 -24.00 -22.31
N THR A 247 6.07 -25.16 -22.13
CA THR A 247 5.72 -26.39 -22.85
C THR A 247 4.30 -26.83 -22.52
N SER A 248 3.93 -26.84 -21.24
CA SER A 248 2.56 -27.20 -20.79
C SER A 248 1.51 -26.22 -21.34
N LEU A 249 1.82 -24.92 -21.39
CA LEU A 249 0.96 -23.93 -22.03
C LEU A 249 0.79 -24.19 -23.53
N LYS A 250 1.87 -24.50 -24.26
CA LYS A 250 1.83 -24.76 -25.70
C LYS A 250 1.11 -26.05 -26.08
N GLN A 251 1.06 -27.04 -25.18
CA GLN A 251 0.25 -28.25 -25.38
C GLN A 251 -1.24 -27.91 -25.50
N HIS A 252 -1.72 -26.95 -24.71
CA HIS A 252 -3.12 -26.52 -24.72
C HIS A 252 -3.38 -25.35 -25.68
N TRP A 253 -2.36 -24.53 -25.96
CA TRP A 253 -2.44 -23.36 -26.84
C TRP A 253 -1.25 -23.34 -27.83
N PRO A 254 -1.30 -24.13 -28.91
CA PRO A 254 -0.16 -24.28 -29.83
C PRO A 254 0.28 -22.98 -30.52
N SER A 255 -0.64 -22.04 -30.77
CA SER A 255 -0.34 -20.75 -31.41
C SER A 255 0.31 -19.74 -30.46
N LEU A 256 0.50 -20.07 -29.18
CA LEU A 256 1.05 -19.19 -28.16
C LEU A 256 2.55 -18.93 -28.35
N LYS A 257 2.91 -17.67 -28.58
CA LYS A 257 4.29 -17.23 -28.81
C LYS A 257 4.90 -16.64 -27.54
N ILE A 258 5.44 -17.52 -26.68
CA ILE A 258 6.21 -17.14 -25.50
C ILE A 258 7.63 -17.67 -25.61
N VAL A 259 8.60 -16.81 -25.31
CA VAL A 259 10.00 -17.18 -25.14
C VAL A 259 10.35 -17.25 -23.66
N HIS A 260 11.08 -18.28 -23.27
CA HIS A 260 11.63 -18.38 -21.93
C HIS A 260 12.83 -17.44 -21.78
N GLY A 261 12.74 -16.47 -20.88
CA GLY A 261 13.80 -15.50 -20.66
C GLY A 261 14.96 -16.08 -19.83
N LYS A 262 16.20 -15.71 -20.15
CA LYS A 262 17.36 -15.97 -19.29
C LYS A 262 17.31 -15.04 -18.07
N LEU A 263 17.59 -15.55 -16.86
CA LEU A 263 17.83 -14.71 -15.68
C LEU A 263 18.96 -13.72 -16.00
N ARG A 264 18.69 -12.42 -15.89
CA ARG A 264 19.71 -11.38 -16.07
C ARG A 264 20.05 -10.76 -14.71
N HIS A 265 21.25 -11.07 -14.25
CA HIS A 265 21.97 -10.44 -13.13
C HIS A 265 21.41 -10.65 -11.72
N SER A 266 22.30 -10.63 -10.72
CA SER A 266 22.00 -10.75 -9.28
C SER A 266 20.97 -9.73 -8.75
N GLN A 267 20.79 -8.61 -9.46
CA GLN A 267 19.89 -7.53 -9.07
C GLN A 267 18.41 -7.81 -9.38
N SER A 268 18.07 -8.48 -10.49
CA SER A 268 16.67 -8.84 -10.78
C SER A 268 16.14 -9.80 -9.73
N ARG A 269 16.99 -10.77 -9.36
CA ARG A 269 16.74 -11.74 -8.29
C ARG A 269 16.47 -11.05 -6.94
N GLY A 270 17.31 -10.08 -6.55
CA GLY A 270 17.08 -9.31 -5.32
C GLY A 270 15.86 -8.37 -5.35
N SER A 271 15.32 -8.04 -6.53
CA SER A 271 14.05 -7.31 -6.64
C SER A 271 12.85 -8.25 -6.46
N VAL A 272 12.96 -9.47 -6.93
CA VAL A 272 11.88 -10.47 -6.87
C VAL A 272 11.80 -11.09 -5.49
N GLU A 273 12.94 -11.47 -4.90
CA GLU A 273 12.99 -11.96 -3.52
C GLU A 273 12.34 -10.95 -2.56
N ARG A 274 12.58 -9.65 -2.77
CA ARG A 274 11.87 -8.58 -2.03
C ARG A 274 10.39 -8.51 -2.35
N ALA A 275 9.97 -8.74 -3.59
CA ALA A 275 8.56 -8.73 -3.96
C ALA A 275 7.80 -9.90 -3.33
N ASN A 276 8.39 -11.11 -3.35
CA ASN A 276 7.84 -12.30 -2.71
C ASN A 276 7.79 -12.12 -1.19
N GLN A 277 8.87 -11.61 -0.59
CA GLN A 277 8.90 -11.32 0.84
C GLN A 277 7.87 -10.25 1.24
N ASP A 278 7.66 -9.23 0.40
CA ASP A 278 6.59 -8.24 0.59
C ASP A 278 5.21 -8.92 0.59
N ILE A 279 4.93 -9.83 -0.36
CA ILE A 279 3.65 -10.56 -0.47
C ILE A 279 3.41 -11.42 0.78
N GLU A 280 4.40 -12.22 1.19
CA GLU A 280 4.33 -13.04 2.41
C GLU A 280 4.06 -12.17 3.63
N ASN A 281 4.79 -11.05 3.77
CA ASN A 281 4.61 -10.13 4.88
C ASN A 281 3.23 -9.49 4.91
N MET A 282 2.65 -9.18 3.75
CA MET A 282 1.30 -8.63 3.64
C MET A 282 0.26 -9.67 4.01
N LEU A 283 0.43 -10.92 3.58
CA LEU A 283 -0.47 -12.03 3.94
C LEU A 283 -0.40 -12.37 5.42
N CYS A 284 0.80 -12.49 6.00
CA CYS A 284 0.97 -12.70 7.44
C CYS A 284 0.30 -11.61 8.27
N THR A 285 0.41 -10.35 7.85
CA THR A 285 -0.28 -9.25 8.53
C THR A 285 -1.79 -9.31 8.33
N TRP A 286 -2.27 -9.60 7.12
CA TRP A 286 -3.69 -9.77 6.85
C TRP A 286 -4.31 -10.90 7.69
N MET A 287 -3.64 -12.05 7.80
CA MET A 287 -4.05 -13.18 8.64
C MET A 287 -4.13 -12.78 10.12
N GLN A 288 -3.14 -12.02 10.61
CA GLN A 288 -3.13 -11.52 11.99
C GLN A 288 -4.28 -10.53 12.26
N ASP A 289 -4.56 -9.64 11.31
CA ASP A 289 -5.62 -8.64 11.42
C ASP A 289 -7.01 -9.29 11.35
N LYS A 290 -7.19 -10.29 10.50
CA LYS A 290 -8.45 -11.02 10.32
C LYS A 290 -8.63 -12.22 11.25
N ARG A 291 -7.60 -12.60 12.00
CA ARG A 291 -7.58 -13.76 12.90
C ARG A 291 -8.02 -15.04 12.19
N THR A 292 -7.49 -15.24 10.99
CA THR A 292 -7.78 -16.41 10.15
C THR A 292 -6.50 -16.91 9.53
N ASP A 293 -6.43 -18.23 9.38
CA ASP A 293 -5.42 -18.97 8.64
C ASP A 293 -5.78 -19.16 7.16
N ARG A 294 -6.99 -18.74 6.75
CA ARG A 294 -7.49 -18.81 5.37
C ARG A 294 -6.89 -17.74 4.47
N TRP A 295 -5.58 -17.78 4.26
CA TRP A 295 -4.87 -16.78 3.46
C TRP A 295 -5.25 -16.79 1.99
N ASN A 296 -5.83 -17.87 1.45
CA ASN A 296 -6.27 -17.93 0.06
C ASN A 296 -7.37 -16.87 -0.24
N GLU A 297 -8.24 -16.59 0.72
CA GLU A 297 -9.27 -15.56 0.68
C GLU A 297 -8.60 -14.16 0.69
N GLY A 298 -7.52 -14.03 1.48
CA GLY A 298 -6.72 -12.82 1.61
C GLY A 298 -5.93 -12.43 0.37
N LEU A 299 -5.60 -13.38 -0.52
CA LEU A 299 -4.82 -13.11 -1.74
C LEU A 299 -5.44 -11.99 -2.60
N ARG A 300 -6.78 -11.95 -2.71
CA ARG A 300 -7.48 -10.94 -3.53
C ARG A 300 -7.24 -9.54 -3.00
N LEU A 301 -7.26 -9.38 -1.67
CA LEU A 301 -7.05 -8.11 -0.99
C LEU A 301 -5.58 -7.71 -1.01
N VAL A 302 -4.66 -8.65 -0.73
CA VAL A 302 -3.21 -8.39 -0.82
C VAL A 302 -2.80 -8.01 -2.24
N LYS A 303 -3.34 -8.67 -3.26
CA LYS A 303 -3.15 -8.30 -4.68
C LYS A 303 -3.57 -6.85 -4.93
N LEU A 304 -4.77 -6.45 -4.48
CA LEU A 304 -5.25 -5.07 -4.62
C LEU A 304 -4.33 -4.07 -3.93
N MET A 305 -3.93 -4.34 -2.69
CA MET A 305 -3.02 -3.47 -1.93
C MET A 305 -1.66 -3.35 -2.64
N LYS A 306 -1.11 -4.47 -3.15
CA LYS A 306 0.20 -4.51 -3.82
C LYS A 306 0.19 -3.73 -5.13
N ASN A 307 -0.88 -3.83 -5.91
CA ASN A 307 -1.02 -3.14 -7.20
C ASN A 307 -1.34 -1.65 -7.06
N ARG A 308 -1.91 -1.22 -5.93
CA ARG A 308 -2.11 0.20 -5.60
C ARG A 308 -0.90 0.84 -4.93
N ALA A 309 0.02 0.04 -4.38
CA ALA A 309 1.16 0.54 -3.64
C ALA A 309 2.08 1.36 -4.55
N PHE A 310 2.70 2.40 -3.98
CA PHE A 310 3.75 3.13 -4.67
C PHE A 310 5.05 2.33 -4.68
N HIS A 311 5.67 2.24 -5.86
CA HIS A 311 7.00 1.66 -6.04
C HIS A 311 7.94 2.73 -6.58
N SER A 312 8.89 3.16 -5.75
CA SER A 312 9.90 4.18 -6.12
C SER A 312 10.81 3.79 -7.28
N GLY A 313 10.86 2.50 -7.62
CA GLY A 313 11.64 1.98 -8.74
C GLY A 313 10.93 2.02 -10.10
N ILE A 314 9.66 2.42 -10.15
CA ILE A 314 8.93 2.67 -11.41
C ILE A 314 9.18 4.13 -11.79
N LYS A 315 9.73 4.35 -12.99
CA LYS A 315 10.00 5.68 -13.54
C LYS A 315 8.95 6.05 -14.57
#